data_AF-S1RWL3-F1
#
_entry.id   AF-S1RWL3-F1
#
_cell.length_a   1.000
_cell.length_b   1.000
_cell.length_c   1.000
_cell.angle_alpha   90.00
_cell.angle_beta   90.00
_cell.angle_gamma   90.00
#
_symmetry.space_group_name_H-M   'P 1'
#
loop_
_entity.id
_entity.type
_entity.pdbx_description
1 polymer ?
#
loop_
_entity_poly.entity_id
_entity_poly.type
_entity_poly.pdbx_seq_one_letter_code
_entity_poly.pdbx_strand_id
1 'polypeptide(L)'
;LIGGQLNEALSEVEKFCNNSRLPFPFRLRASLLECFYSNDSVMLSTCFEKTLKQDPTCCHSLARLVSMHQNGDYSLESLVEMIALHLEATNPESNTWREFASCFLKLYQHEEDQLSVCLNGNEGEQIPKLSVNYNKMPKFFTEGKSTKVWRLRCKCWLKHHFAKKMLASEIASGFSELLTYKAACASHLYGQEFDYVVKVYSHLEEQNDRDLLRFLKRHIENSIRLNANIQEKLNKI
;
A
#
# COMPACT_ATOMS: atom_id res chain seq x y z
N LEU A 1 -16.02 32.12 5.96
CA LEU A 1 -16.74 31.32 4.95
C LEU A 1 -18.14 31.85 4.68
N ILE A 2 -18.86 32.33 5.69
CA ILE A 2 -20.02 33.22 5.49
C ILE A 2 -19.50 34.49 4.78
N GLY A 3 -20.04 34.80 3.59
CA GLY A 3 -19.66 35.97 2.78
C GLY A 3 -18.98 35.71 1.44
N GLY A 4 -18.77 34.46 1.01
CA GLY A 4 -18.18 34.15 -0.31
C GLY A 4 -16.66 34.29 -0.41
N GLN A 5 -15.98 34.55 0.72
CA GLN A 5 -14.53 34.77 0.81
C GLN A 5 -13.69 33.48 0.83
N LEU A 6 -14.11 32.43 0.10
CA LEU A 6 -13.40 31.15 0.08
C LEU A 6 -11.97 31.28 -0.43
N ASN A 7 -11.77 32.04 -1.50
CA ASN A 7 -10.45 32.26 -2.09
C ASN A 7 -9.50 32.98 -1.14
N GLU A 8 -10.02 33.91 -0.34
CA GLU A 8 -9.25 34.64 0.68
C GLU A 8 -8.87 33.72 1.84
N ALA A 9 -9.80 32.87 2.30
CA ALA A 9 -9.53 31.88 3.33
C ALA A 9 -8.46 30.86 2.87
N LEU A 10 -8.57 30.35 1.64
CA LEU A 10 -7.57 29.45 1.06
C LEU A 10 -6.22 30.14 0.90
N SER A 11 -6.19 31.39 0.44
CA SER A 11 -4.96 32.18 0.31
C SER A 11 -4.26 32.34 1.66
N GLU A 12 -5.02 32.64 2.72
CA GLU A 12 -4.45 32.79 4.07
C GLU A 12 -3.88 31.46 4.59
N VAL A 13 -4.60 30.35 4.41
CA VAL A 13 -4.11 29.03 4.80
C VAL A 13 -2.86 28.64 3.99
N GLU A 14 -2.78 28.98 2.70
CA GLU A 14 -1.61 28.69 1.86
C GLU A 14 -0.36 29.44 2.36
N LYS A 15 -0.50 30.67 2.86
CA LYS A 15 0.62 31.40 3.50
C LYS A 15 1.19 30.61 4.67
N PHE A 16 0.34 30.03 5.52
CA PHE A 16 0.80 29.20 6.63
C PHE A 16 1.43 27.88 6.16
N CYS A 17 0.90 27.25 5.11
CA CYS A 17 1.50 26.06 4.52
C CYS A 17 2.92 26.31 3.99
N ASN A 18 3.19 27.51 3.47
CA ASN A 18 4.50 27.88 2.92
C ASN A 18 5.51 28.27 4.00
N ASN A 19 5.05 28.84 5.11
CA ASN A 19 5.91 29.39 6.15
C ASN A 19 6.09 28.46 7.36
N SER A 20 5.29 27.40 7.47
CA SER A 20 5.27 26.50 8.62
C SER A 20 5.30 25.04 8.18
N ARG A 21 6.07 24.22 8.91
CA ARG A 21 6.05 22.76 8.79
C ARG A 21 5.01 22.11 9.72
N LEU A 22 4.20 22.90 10.39
CA LEU A 22 3.16 22.35 11.27
C LEU A 22 2.13 21.60 10.42
N PRO A 23 1.64 20.44 10.88
CA PRO A 23 0.63 19.66 10.15
C PRO A 23 -0.71 20.37 9.95
N PHE A 24 -1.09 21.22 10.90
CA PHE A 24 -2.44 21.79 10.98
C PHE A 24 -2.86 22.60 9.74
N PRO A 25 -2.05 23.55 9.21
CA PRO A 25 -2.38 24.28 7.98
C PRO A 25 -2.69 23.37 6.78
N PHE A 26 -1.94 22.29 6.60
CA PHE A 26 -2.15 21.35 5.49
C PHE A 26 -3.47 20.59 5.63
N ARG A 27 -3.76 20.10 6.84
CA ARG A 27 -5.03 19.43 7.15
C ARG A 27 -6.22 20.37 6.95
N LEU A 28 -6.12 21.62 7.42
CA LEU A 28 -7.16 22.63 7.26
C LEU A 28 -7.41 22.97 5.78
N ARG A 29 -6.34 23.11 4.99
CA ARG A 29 -6.42 23.32 3.54
C ARG A 29 -7.18 22.17 2.87
N ALA A 30 -6.84 20.93 3.20
CA ALA A 30 -7.49 19.75 2.64
C ALA A 30 -9.00 19.72 2.98
N SER A 31 -9.37 19.99 4.23
CA SER A 31 -10.77 20.09 4.64
C SER A 31 -11.54 21.20 3.92
N LEU A 32 -10.92 22.38 3.73
CA LEU A 32 -11.55 23.45 2.97
C LEU A 32 -11.77 23.05 1.51
N LEU A 33 -10.77 22.47 0.85
CA LEU A 33 -10.92 22.03 -0.53
C LEU A 33 -11.98 20.93 -0.66
N GLU A 34 -12.02 19.98 0.27
CA GLU A 34 -13.03 18.92 0.30
C GLU A 34 -14.46 19.48 0.41
N CYS A 35 -14.67 20.52 1.22
CA CYS A 35 -15.99 21.13 1.38
C CYS A 35 -16.48 21.89 0.14
N PHE A 36 -15.59 22.54 -0.61
CA PHE A 36 -15.98 23.48 -1.66
C PHE A 36 -15.66 23.02 -3.09
N TYR A 37 -14.73 22.08 -3.24
CA TYR A 37 -14.27 21.52 -4.51
C TYR A 37 -14.42 20.00 -4.52
N SER A 38 -15.51 19.49 -3.92
CA SER A 38 -15.77 18.04 -3.76
C SER A 38 -15.73 17.25 -5.08
N ASN A 39 -15.97 17.92 -6.21
CA ASN A 39 -16.04 17.31 -7.53
C ASN A 39 -14.70 17.34 -8.29
N ASP A 40 -13.68 18.03 -7.77
CA ASP A 40 -12.35 18.09 -8.39
C ASP A 40 -11.43 17.05 -7.77
N SER A 41 -11.53 15.80 -8.24
CA SER A 41 -10.77 14.67 -7.70
C SER A 41 -9.26 14.83 -7.90
N VAL A 42 -8.80 15.51 -8.94
CA VAL A 42 -7.37 15.76 -9.18
C VAL A 42 -6.82 16.73 -8.14
N MET A 43 -7.53 17.84 -7.88
CA MET A 43 -7.13 18.80 -6.87
C MET A 43 -7.15 18.19 -5.46
N LEU A 44 -8.20 17.44 -5.14
CA LEU A 44 -8.36 16.82 -3.82
C LEU A 44 -7.29 15.77 -3.55
N SER A 45 -7.06 14.85 -4.48
CA SER A 45 -6.04 13.80 -4.33
C SER A 45 -4.65 14.42 -4.13
N THR A 46 -4.30 15.43 -4.94
CA THR A 46 -3.04 16.18 -4.79
C THR A 46 -2.93 16.83 -3.41
N CYS A 47 -4.03 17.38 -2.88
CA CYS A 47 -4.02 18.01 -1.57
C CYS A 47 -3.87 17.01 -0.42
N PHE A 48 -4.58 15.88 -0.46
CA PHE A 48 -4.46 14.83 0.54
C PHE A 48 -3.08 14.17 0.50
N GLU A 49 -2.52 13.94 -0.68
CA GLU A 49 -1.13 13.50 -0.82
C GLU A 49 -0.15 14.46 -0.18
N LYS A 50 -0.24 15.77 -0.50
CA LYS A 50 0.63 16.79 0.07
C LYS A 50 0.53 16.79 1.59
N THR A 51 -0.69 16.62 2.12
CA THR A 51 -0.94 16.54 3.56
C THR A 51 -0.25 15.32 4.18
N LEU A 52 -0.42 14.11 3.62
CA LEU A 52 0.24 12.90 4.13
C LEU A 52 1.76 12.94 4.00
N LYS A 53 2.30 13.52 2.93
CA LYS A 53 3.75 13.68 2.75
C LYS A 53 4.36 14.61 3.82
N GLN A 54 3.60 15.60 4.32
CA GLN A 54 4.03 16.47 5.42
C GLN A 54 3.75 15.86 6.79
N ASP A 55 2.63 15.15 6.91
CA ASP A 55 2.17 14.53 8.14
C ASP A 55 1.62 13.14 7.88
N PRO A 56 2.49 12.12 7.91
CA PRO A 56 2.10 10.76 7.64
C PRO A 56 1.13 10.18 8.67
N THR A 57 0.87 10.86 9.80
CA THR A 57 -0.09 10.39 10.82
C THR A 57 -1.55 10.74 10.49
N CYS A 58 -1.81 11.50 9.43
CA CYS A 58 -3.15 11.97 9.09
C CYS A 58 -4.05 10.86 8.52
N CYS A 59 -4.75 10.13 9.39
CA CYS A 59 -5.69 9.07 9.00
C CYS A 59 -6.82 9.56 8.08
N HIS A 60 -7.32 10.79 8.24
CA HIS A 60 -8.35 11.38 7.38
C HIS A 60 -7.89 11.45 5.92
N SER A 61 -6.70 12.01 5.68
CA SER A 61 -6.16 12.10 4.32
C SER A 61 -5.94 10.73 3.70
N LEU A 62 -5.47 9.74 4.48
CA LEU A 62 -5.33 8.38 3.98
C LEU A 62 -6.68 7.75 3.61
N ALA A 63 -7.69 7.87 4.48
CA ALA A 63 -9.03 7.33 4.24
C ALA A 63 -9.66 7.93 2.98
N ARG A 64 -9.47 9.24 2.74
CA ARG A 64 -9.93 9.91 1.52
C ARG A 64 -9.24 9.38 0.27
N LEU A 65 -7.91 9.22 0.29
CA LEU A 65 -7.19 8.65 -0.85
C LEU A 65 -7.57 7.20 -1.14
N VAL A 66 -7.80 6.38 -0.11
CA VAL A 66 -8.34 5.01 -0.27
C VAL A 66 -9.69 5.05 -0.97
N SER A 67 -10.62 5.91 -0.50
CA SER A 67 -11.95 6.05 -1.11
C SER A 67 -11.88 6.50 -2.56
N MET A 68 -11.01 7.48 -2.87
CA MET A 68 -10.80 7.95 -4.24
C MET A 68 -10.24 6.84 -5.15
N HIS A 69 -9.31 6.02 -4.65
CA HIS A 69 -8.81 4.87 -5.41
C HIS A 69 -9.90 3.83 -5.67
N GLN A 70 -10.75 3.54 -4.69
CA GLN A 70 -11.87 2.62 -4.85
C GLN A 70 -12.88 3.11 -5.90
N ASN A 71 -13.00 4.43 -6.07
CA ASN A 71 -13.85 5.05 -7.10
C ASN A 71 -13.18 5.18 -8.48
N GLY A 72 -11.89 4.83 -8.60
CA GLY A 72 -11.12 4.98 -9.84
C GLY A 72 -10.51 6.37 -10.06
N ASP A 73 -10.59 7.26 -9.07
CA ASP A 73 -10.11 8.64 -9.13
C ASP A 73 -8.66 8.83 -8.64
N TYR A 74 -8.01 7.74 -8.22
CA TYR A 74 -6.65 7.80 -7.66
C TYR A 74 -5.82 6.57 -8.02
N SER A 75 -4.57 6.78 -8.40
CA SER A 75 -3.71 5.71 -8.91
C SER A 75 -3.29 4.71 -7.83
N LEU A 76 -3.13 3.46 -8.26
CA LEU A 76 -2.73 2.37 -7.39
C LEU A 76 -1.32 2.58 -6.81
N GLU A 77 -0.38 3.01 -7.65
CA GLU A 77 1.01 3.25 -7.27
C GLU A 77 1.14 4.37 -6.23
N SER A 78 0.41 5.47 -6.43
CA SER A 78 0.44 6.57 -5.45
C SER A 78 -0.22 6.15 -4.14
N LEU A 79 -1.30 5.36 -4.18
CA LEU A 79 -1.90 4.82 -2.96
C LEU A 79 -0.94 3.90 -2.19
N VAL A 80 -0.22 3.01 -2.87
CA VAL A 80 0.81 2.15 -2.26
C VAL A 80 1.86 2.98 -1.54
N GLU A 81 2.32 4.08 -2.16
CA GLU A 81 3.28 5.01 -1.54
C GLU A 81 2.69 5.69 -0.29
N MET A 82 1.45 6.17 -0.36
CA MET A 82 0.82 6.89 0.75
C MET A 82 0.52 5.98 1.94
N ILE A 83 0.07 4.74 1.69
CA ILE A 83 -0.08 3.73 2.75
C ILE A 83 1.28 3.39 3.36
N ALA A 84 2.33 3.22 2.55
CA ALA A 84 3.67 2.93 3.05
C ALA A 84 4.20 4.05 3.95
N LEU A 85 4.03 5.32 3.58
CA LEU A 85 4.39 6.46 4.44
C LEU A 85 3.62 6.46 5.76
N HIS A 86 2.31 6.17 5.72
CA HIS A 86 1.51 6.09 6.94
C HIS A 86 1.99 4.96 7.87
N LEU A 87 2.31 3.79 7.30
CA LEU A 87 2.87 2.64 8.02
C LEU A 87 4.22 2.93 8.65
N GLU A 88 5.05 3.81 8.08
CA GLU A 88 6.33 4.21 8.68
C GLU A 88 6.15 5.03 9.96
N ALA A 89 5.06 5.80 10.07
CA ALA A 89 4.86 6.76 11.16
C ALA A 89 3.86 6.29 12.24
N THR A 90 3.16 5.17 12.02
CA THR A 90 2.04 4.75 12.87
C THR A 90 2.03 3.24 13.12
N ASN A 91 1.20 2.81 14.08
CA ASN A 91 0.75 1.43 14.23
C ASN A 91 -0.72 1.36 13.77
N PRO A 92 -0.99 1.20 12.47
CA PRO A 92 -2.33 1.39 11.95
C PRO A 92 -3.24 0.20 12.20
N GLU A 93 -4.54 0.46 12.12
CA GLU A 93 -5.60 -0.53 12.29
C GLU A 93 -5.63 -1.56 11.15
N SER A 94 -6.39 -2.64 11.36
CA SER A 94 -6.50 -3.77 10.43
C SER A 94 -6.88 -3.33 9.01
N ASN A 95 -7.79 -2.37 8.86
CA ASN A 95 -8.27 -1.90 7.55
C ASN A 95 -7.15 -1.30 6.69
N THR A 96 -6.20 -0.55 7.27
CA THR A 96 -5.06 -0.02 6.51
C THR A 96 -4.20 -1.15 5.94
N TRP A 97 -3.96 -2.20 6.73
CA TRP A 97 -3.24 -3.39 6.27
C TRP A 97 -4.02 -4.15 5.20
N ARG A 98 -5.36 -4.25 5.35
CA ARG A 98 -6.24 -4.88 4.34
C ARG A 98 -6.12 -4.16 2.99
N GLU A 99 -6.19 -2.83 3.00
CA GLU A 99 -6.03 -2.02 1.79
C GLU A 99 -4.64 -2.16 1.19
N PHE A 100 -3.60 -2.21 2.02
CA PHE A 100 -2.23 -2.38 1.55
C PHE A 100 -2.01 -3.75 0.87
N ALA A 101 -2.49 -4.83 1.49
CA ALA A 101 -2.48 -6.16 0.90
C ALA A 101 -3.23 -6.18 -0.43
N SER A 102 -4.42 -5.58 -0.46
CA SER A 102 -5.25 -5.47 -1.67
C SER A 102 -4.51 -4.73 -2.79
N CYS A 103 -3.75 -3.67 -2.47
CA CYS A 103 -2.96 -2.96 -3.46
C CYS A 103 -1.88 -3.86 -4.10
N PHE A 104 -1.16 -4.64 -3.30
CA PHE A 104 -0.17 -5.58 -3.84
C PHE A 104 -0.79 -6.65 -4.75
N LEU A 105 -1.97 -7.13 -4.39
CA LEU A 105 -2.69 -8.10 -5.20
C LEU A 105 -3.13 -7.51 -6.55
N LYS A 106 -3.64 -6.27 -6.56
CA LYS A 106 -3.96 -5.55 -7.81
C LYS A 106 -2.72 -5.32 -8.67
N LEU A 107 -1.57 -5.01 -8.06
CA LEU A 107 -0.30 -4.86 -8.78
C LEU A 107 0.13 -6.16 -9.46
N TYR A 108 0.00 -7.30 -8.76
CA TYR A 108 0.25 -8.62 -9.36
C TYR A 108 -0.66 -8.88 -10.57
N GLN A 109 -1.97 -8.67 -10.41
CA GLN A 109 -2.96 -8.92 -11.46
C GLN A 109 -2.72 -8.07 -12.72
N HIS A 110 -2.36 -6.80 -12.55
CA HIS A 110 -2.06 -5.92 -13.67
C HIS A 110 -0.84 -6.38 -14.49
N GLU A 111 0.15 -7.01 -13.85
CA GLU A 111 1.29 -7.60 -14.58
C GLU A 111 0.90 -8.87 -15.34
N GLU A 112 0.07 -9.72 -14.74
CA GLU A 112 -0.47 -10.92 -15.39
C GLU A 112 -1.29 -10.56 -16.63
N ASP A 113 -2.18 -9.56 -16.54
CA ASP A 113 -3.02 -9.12 -17.64
C ASP A 113 -2.19 -8.57 -18.81
N GLN A 114 -1.17 -7.75 -18.55
CA GLN A 114 -0.27 -7.23 -19.59
C GLN A 114 0.46 -8.35 -20.35
N LEU A 115 0.85 -9.42 -19.65
CA LEU A 115 1.53 -10.55 -20.26
C LEU A 115 0.58 -11.37 -21.14
N SER A 116 -0.67 -11.56 -20.72
CA SER A 116 -1.67 -12.29 -21.49
C SER A 116 -1.94 -11.67 -22.87
N VAL A 117 -1.93 -10.33 -22.95
CA VAL A 117 -2.18 -9.59 -24.20
C VAL A 117 -0.98 -9.67 -25.15
N CYS A 118 0.25 -9.71 -24.66
CA CYS A 118 1.45 -9.81 -25.50
C CYS A 118 1.64 -11.19 -26.15
N LEU A 119 1.01 -12.24 -25.63
CA LEU A 119 1.16 -13.61 -26.14
C LEU A 119 0.21 -13.96 -27.31
N ASN A 120 -0.74 -13.08 -27.65
CA ASN A 120 -1.73 -13.32 -28.71
C ASN A 120 -1.29 -12.91 -30.12
N GLY A 121 0.00 -12.66 -30.34
CA GLY A 121 0.56 -12.27 -31.64
C GLY A 121 1.53 -13.30 -32.18
N ASN A 122 1.04 -14.49 -32.56
CA ASN A 122 1.54 -15.33 -33.66
C ASN A 122 0.74 -16.64 -33.69
N GLU A 123 -0.09 -16.80 -34.72
CA GLU A 123 -0.74 -18.05 -35.05
C GLU A 123 0.31 -19.11 -35.41
N GLY A 124 0.27 -20.29 -34.78
CA GLY A 124 0.81 -21.50 -35.40
C GLY A 124 1.68 -22.43 -34.57
N GLU A 125 2.13 -22.07 -33.36
CA GLU A 125 2.91 -23.00 -32.52
C GLU A 125 2.34 -23.09 -31.11
N GLN A 126 1.86 -24.29 -30.73
CA GLN A 126 1.62 -24.63 -29.33
C GLN A 126 2.98 -24.67 -28.62
N ILE A 127 3.48 -23.51 -28.22
CA ILE A 127 4.60 -23.42 -27.29
C ILE A 127 4.08 -23.98 -25.95
N PRO A 128 4.78 -24.92 -25.32
CA PRO A 128 4.36 -25.48 -24.04
C PRO A 128 4.05 -24.36 -23.06
N LYS A 129 3.09 -24.57 -22.14
CA LYS A 129 2.91 -23.75 -20.94
C LYS A 129 4.21 -23.74 -20.13
N LEU A 130 5.19 -22.98 -20.59
CA LEU A 130 6.44 -22.76 -19.92
C LEU A 130 6.05 -21.85 -18.78
N SER A 131 5.96 -22.43 -17.59
CA SER A 131 5.82 -21.76 -16.29
C SER A 131 7.04 -20.88 -16.01
N VAL A 132 7.38 -20.00 -16.94
CA VAL A 132 8.42 -19.00 -16.74
C VAL A 132 7.78 -17.97 -15.84
N ASN A 133 8.17 -18.08 -14.58
CA ASN A 133 7.87 -17.16 -13.49
C ASN A 133 8.47 -15.78 -13.83
N TYR A 134 7.91 -15.10 -14.84
CA TYR A 134 8.25 -13.73 -15.21
C TYR A 134 7.54 -12.79 -14.24
N ASN A 135 7.99 -12.80 -12.98
CA ASN A 135 7.67 -11.76 -12.01
C ASN A 135 8.43 -10.49 -12.40
N LYS A 136 7.96 -9.79 -13.43
CA LYS A 136 8.56 -8.51 -13.83
C LYS A 136 8.11 -7.42 -12.86
N MET A 137 8.72 -7.41 -11.69
CA MET A 137 8.47 -6.47 -10.59
C MET A 137 8.01 -5.08 -11.06
N PRO A 138 6.93 -4.51 -10.46
CA PRO A 138 6.35 -3.28 -10.97
C PRO A 138 7.40 -2.18 -11.09
N LYS A 139 7.41 -1.49 -12.24
CA LYS A 139 8.40 -0.44 -12.53
C LYS A 139 8.49 0.61 -11.43
N PHE A 140 7.36 0.91 -10.82
CA PHE A 140 7.24 1.79 -9.65
C PHE A 140 8.21 1.44 -8.50
N PHE A 141 8.52 0.16 -8.23
CA PHE A 141 9.50 -0.24 -7.21
C PHE A 141 10.95 -0.20 -7.68
N THR A 142 11.15 -0.15 -9.01
CA THR A 142 12.47 -0.35 -9.63
C THR A 142 13.08 0.91 -10.24
N GLU A 143 12.28 1.95 -10.46
CA GLU A 143 12.71 3.18 -11.14
C GLU A 143 13.44 4.17 -10.21
N GLY A 144 14.47 4.82 -10.75
CA GLY A 144 15.24 5.85 -10.06
C GLY A 144 15.77 5.42 -8.70
N LYS A 145 15.41 6.16 -7.64
CA LYS A 145 15.81 5.87 -6.25
C LYS A 145 14.85 4.91 -5.53
N SER A 146 13.74 4.51 -6.15
CA SER A 146 12.67 3.74 -5.54
C SER A 146 13.16 2.43 -4.93
N THR A 147 14.02 1.69 -5.65
CA THR A 147 14.57 0.41 -5.16
C THR A 147 15.29 0.54 -3.82
N LYS A 148 16.06 1.62 -3.62
CA LYS A 148 16.77 1.85 -2.36
C LYS A 148 15.80 2.19 -1.23
N VAL A 149 14.77 2.98 -1.52
CA VAL A 149 13.71 3.37 -0.56
C VAL A 149 12.93 2.14 -0.09
N TRP A 150 12.40 1.35 -1.02
CA TRP A 150 11.63 0.15 -0.69
C TRP A 150 12.47 -0.92 0.03
N ARG A 151 13.76 -1.05 -0.32
CA ARG A 151 14.68 -1.90 0.45
C ARG A 151 14.79 -1.44 1.91
N LEU A 152 14.89 -0.14 2.15
CA LEU A 152 14.98 0.41 3.51
C LEU A 152 13.67 0.21 4.27
N ARG A 153 12.52 0.40 3.62
CA ARG A 153 11.19 0.09 4.16
C ARG A 153 11.09 -1.35 4.64
N CYS A 154 11.38 -2.31 3.76
CA CYS A 154 11.37 -3.73 4.10
C CYS A 154 12.28 -4.00 5.32
N LYS A 155 13.49 -3.45 5.36
CA LYS A 155 14.38 -3.63 6.51
C LYS A 155 13.83 -3.02 7.80
N CYS A 156 13.19 -1.86 7.71
CA CYS A 156 12.61 -1.16 8.86
C CYS A 156 11.40 -1.90 9.41
N TRP A 157 10.46 -2.29 8.53
CA TRP A 157 9.23 -2.98 8.90
C TRP A 157 9.47 -4.36 9.48
N LEU A 158 10.54 -5.07 9.11
CA LEU A 158 10.95 -6.31 9.81
C LEU A 158 11.12 -6.10 11.31
N LYS A 159 11.64 -4.94 11.73
CA LYS A 159 11.89 -4.63 13.15
C LYS A 159 10.69 -4.01 13.85
N HIS A 160 9.85 -3.28 13.13
CA HIS A 160 8.77 -2.50 13.73
C HIS A 160 7.42 -3.21 13.65
N HIS A 161 7.09 -3.80 12.51
CA HIS A 161 5.78 -4.41 12.27
C HIS A 161 5.83 -5.94 12.34
N PHE A 162 6.95 -6.56 11.98
CA PHE A 162 7.05 -8.03 11.89
C PHE A 162 8.02 -8.65 12.90
N ALA A 163 8.30 -7.94 14.00
CA ALA A 163 9.17 -8.46 15.05
C ALA A 163 8.53 -9.68 15.74
N LYS A 164 9.33 -10.72 16.01
CA LYS A 164 8.86 -11.96 16.67
C LYS A 164 8.10 -11.71 17.98
N LYS A 165 8.56 -10.73 18.78
CA LYS A 165 7.89 -10.33 20.04
C LYS A 165 6.50 -9.75 19.81
N MET A 166 6.29 -9.06 18.69
CA MET A 166 5.02 -8.43 18.33
C MET A 166 4.01 -9.49 17.89
N LEU A 167 4.43 -10.45 17.07
CA LEU A 167 3.58 -11.56 16.65
C LEU A 167 2.98 -12.33 17.84
N ALA A 168 3.80 -12.64 18.85
CA ALA A 168 3.33 -13.34 20.05
C ALA A 168 2.25 -12.54 20.80
N SER A 169 2.43 -11.23 20.97
CA SER A 169 1.41 -10.37 21.59
C SER A 169 0.16 -10.21 20.73
N GLU A 170 0.29 -10.15 19.41
CA GLU A 170 -0.84 -10.01 18.49
C GLU A 170 -1.69 -11.28 18.46
N ILE A 171 -1.08 -12.47 18.45
CA ILE A 171 -1.79 -13.75 18.61
C ILE A 171 -2.53 -13.79 19.95
N ALA A 172 -1.86 -13.41 21.04
CA ALA A 172 -2.49 -13.41 22.37
C ALA A 172 -3.65 -12.40 22.49
N SER A 173 -3.61 -11.31 21.74
CA SER A 173 -4.66 -10.29 21.74
C SER A 173 -5.94 -10.71 20.98
N GLY A 174 -5.88 -11.75 20.16
CA GLY A 174 -7.04 -12.27 19.42
C GLY A 174 -7.49 -11.40 18.23
N PHE A 175 -6.69 -10.41 17.79
CA PHE A 175 -7.02 -9.58 16.62
C PHE A 175 -6.71 -10.31 15.30
N SER A 176 -7.50 -11.34 14.98
CA SER A 176 -7.30 -12.23 13.82
C SER A 176 -7.24 -11.49 12.48
N GLU A 177 -8.07 -10.45 12.30
CA GLU A 177 -8.05 -9.63 11.08
C GLU A 177 -6.72 -8.90 10.89
N LEU A 178 -6.21 -8.24 11.93
CA LEU A 178 -4.94 -7.52 11.88
C LEU A 178 -3.78 -8.49 11.56
N LEU A 179 -3.73 -9.64 12.23
CA LEU A 179 -2.74 -10.68 11.98
C LEU A 179 -2.78 -11.15 10.52
N THR A 180 -3.97 -11.46 10.03
CA THR A 180 -4.21 -11.95 8.66
C THR A 180 -3.76 -10.93 7.63
N TYR A 181 -4.13 -9.65 7.78
CA TYR A 181 -3.79 -8.63 6.80
C TYR A 181 -2.31 -8.27 6.82
N LYS A 182 -1.69 -8.25 8.00
CA LYS A 182 -0.23 -8.13 8.11
C LYS A 182 0.47 -9.31 7.45
N ALA A 183 -0.01 -10.54 7.65
CA ALA A 183 0.56 -11.73 7.02
C ALA A 183 0.39 -11.69 5.49
N ALA A 184 -0.75 -11.23 4.98
CA ALA A 184 -0.96 -11.00 3.55
C ALA A 184 0.04 -9.97 2.99
N CYS A 185 0.24 -8.82 3.65
CA CYS A 185 1.30 -7.89 3.24
C CYS A 185 2.69 -8.53 3.31
N ALA A 186 2.98 -9.28 4.37
CA ALA A 186 4.27 -9.92 4.55
C ALA A 186 4.55 -10.99 3.48
N SER A 187 3.53 -11.70 2.98
CA SER A 187 3.71 -12.66 1.88
C SER A 187 4.16 -11.95 0.61
N HIS A 188 3.57 -10.79 0.27
CA HIS A 188 3.99 -9.96 -0.86
C HIS A 188 5.38 -9.35 -0.67
N LEU A 189 5.71 -8.91 0.55
CA LEU A 189 6.98 -8.24 0.84
C LEU A 189 8.16 -9.22 0.93
N TYR A 190 8.00 -10.32 1.64
CA TYR A 190 9.10 -11.21 2.04
C TYR A 190 8.97 -12.65 1.52
N GLY A 191 7.81 -13.03 0.99
CA GLY A 191 7.53 -14.39 0.54
C GLY A 191 6.70 -15.19 1.56
N GLN A 192 6.13 -16.30 1.08
CA GLN A 192 5.28 -17.20 1.87
C GLN A 192 6.07 -17.95 2.96
N GLU A 193 7.36 -18.15 2.72
CA GLU A 193 8.30 -18.82 3.61
C GLU A 193 8.69 -17.97 4.83
N PHE A 194 8.26 -16.70 4.89
CA PHE A 194 8.56 -15.82 5.98
C PHE A 194 7.87 -16.29 7.28
N ASP A 195 8.64 -16.41 8.37
CA ASP A 195 8.20 -16.97 9.67
C ASP A 195 6.87 -16.37 10.19
N TYR A 196 6.65 -15.07 9.98
CA TYR A 196 5.40 -14.41 10.36
C TYR A 196 4.20 -14.97 9.57
N VAL A 197 4.35 -15.16 8.26
CA VAL A 197 3.29 -15.67 7.37
C VAL A 197 2.95 -17.10 7.76
N VAL A 198 3.95 -17.96 7.91
CA VAL A 198 3.79 -19.37 8.28
C VAL A 198 3.03 -19.50 9.60
N LYS A 199 3.45 -18.76 10.63
CA LYS A 199 2.83 -18.83 11.96
C LYS A 199 1.39 -18.33 11.99
N VAL A 200 1.11 -17.21 11.31
CA VAL A 200 -0.27 -16.71 11.23
C VAL A 200 -1.15 -17.69 10.47
N TYR A 201 -0.65 -18.25 9.36
CA TYR A 201 -1.37 -19.25 8.60
C TYR A 201 -1.74 -20.47 9.46
N SER A 202 -0.76 -21.06 10.17
CA SER A 202 -1.02 -22.19 11.07
C SER A 202 -2.00 -21.83 12.19
N HIS A 203 -1.89 -20.64 12.78
CA HIS A 203 -2.82 -20.18 13.81
C HIS A 203 -4.25 -20.08 13.28
N LEU A 204 -4.47 -19.56 12.06
CA LEU A 204 -5.79 -19.50 11.45
C LEU A 204 -6.37 -20.88 11.13
N GLU A 205 -5.53 -21.84 10.74
CA GLU A 205 -5.95 -23.24 10.57
C GLU A 205 -6.42 -23.86 11.89
N GLU A 206 -5.69 -23.63 12.99
CA GLU A 206 -6.08 -24.10 14.32
C GLU A 206 -7.40 -23.48 14.81
N GLN A 207 -7.63 -22.20 14.52
CA GLN A 207 -8.89 -21.50 14.85
C GLN A 207 -10.05 -21.84 13.91
N ASN A 208 -9.80 -22.55 12.81
CA ASN A 208 -10.79 -22.88 11.78
C ASN A 208 -11.50 -21.65 11.17
N ASP A 209 -10.81 -20.50 11.09
CA ASP A 209 -11.33 -19.28 10.48
C ASP A 209 -11.19 -19.36 8.95
N ARG A 210 -12.21 -19.93 8.30
CA ARG A 210 -12.19 -20.23 6.86
C ARG A 210 -12.10 -18.99 5.98
N ASP A 211 -12.66 -17.86 6.41
CA ASP A 211 -12.69 -16.65 5.60
C ASP A 211 -11.35 -15.92 5.61
N LEU A 212 -10.75 -15.75 6.79
CA LEU A 212 -9.41 -15.17 6.91
C LEU A 212 -8.34 -16.07 6.30
N LEU A 213 -8.47 -17.39 6.46
CA LEU A 213 -7.55 -18.34 5.84
C LEU A 213 -7.62 -18.26 4.31
N ARG A 214 -8.83 -18.21 3.73
CA ARG A 214 -9.02 -18.04 2.28
C ARG A 214 -8.45 -16.73 1.78
N PHE A 215 -8.65 -15.64 2.54
CA PHE A 215 -8.04 -14.34 2.24
C PHE A 215 -6.52 -14.46 2.18
N LEU A 216 -5.89 -15.02 3.21
CA LEU A 216 -4.43 -15.16 3.28
C LEU A 216 -3.88 -16.05 2.16
N LYS A 217 -4.53 -17.19 1.86
CA LYS A 217 -4.14 -18.09 0.75
C LYS A 217 -4.06 -17.35 -0.58
N ARG A 218 -5.07 -16.54 -0.89
CA ARG A 218 -5.10 -15.74 -2.12
C ARG A 218 -3.86 -14.83 -2.23
N HIS A 219 -3.44 -14.19 -1.14
CA HIS A 219 -2.24 -13.34 -1.15
C HIS A 219 -0.92 -14.12 -1.16
N ILE A 220 -0.88 -15.33 -0.60
CA ILE A 220 0.28 -16.21 -0.68
C ILE A 220 0.50 -16.68 -2.12
N GLU A 221 -0.55 -17.15 -2.78
CA GLU A 221 -0.51 -17.69 -4.14
C GLU A 221 -0.17 -16.62 -5.20
N ASN A 222 -0.61 -15.37 -4.96
CA ASN A 222 -0.42 -14.25 -5.88
C ASN A 222 0.64 -13.25 -5.36
N SER A 223 1.68 -13.75 -4.69
CA SER A 223 2.71 -12.91 -4.08
C SER A 223 3.68 -12.32 -5.12
N ILE A 224 3.98 -11.02 -4.98
CA ILE A 224 4.98 -10.32 -5.82
C ILE A 224 6.43 -10.50 -5.31
N ARG A 225 6.63 -11.07 -4.11
CA ARG A 225 7.94 -11.30 -3.47
C ARG A 225 8.93 -10.12 -3.58
N LEU A 226 8.46 -8.92 -3.21
CA LEU A 226 9.15 -7.64 -3.45
C LEU A 226 10.62 -7.62 -3.01
N ASN A 227 10.91 -8.06 -1.78
CA ASN A 227 12.26 -7.99 -1.24
C ASN A 227 13.23 -8.92 -2.00
N ALA A 228 12.79 -10.12 -2.40
CA ALA A 228 13.62 -11.03 -3.18
C ALA A 228 13.99 -10.42 -4.53
N ASN A 229 13.00 -9.88 -5.25
CA ASN A 229 13.21 -9.20 -6.54
C ASN A 229 14.16 -7.98 -6.41
N ILE A 230 14.06 -7.22 -5.31
CA ILE A 230 14.99 -6.12 -5.02
C ILE A 230 16.42 -6.63 -4.81
N GLN A 231 16.63 -7.72 -4.06
CA GLN A 231 17.97 -8.28 -3.85
C GLN A 231 18.57 -8.81 -5.15
N GLU A 232 17.80 -9.55 -5.95
CA GLU A 232 18.27 -10.07 -7.24
C GLU A 232 18.71 -8.96 -8.18
N LYS A 233 17.96 -7.86 -8.24
CA LYS A 233 18.33 -6.70 -9.07
C LYS A 233 19.62 -6.05 -8.59
N LEU A 234 19.83 -5.92 -7.28
CA LEU A 234 21.03 -5.32 -6.72
C LEU A 234 22.28 -6.18 -6.91
N ASN A 235 22.13 -7.51 -6.98
CA ASN A 235 23.25 -8.43 -7.23
C ASN A 235 23.68 -8.47 -8.70
N LYS A 236 22.90 -7.89 -9.61
CA LYS A 236 23.19 -7.81 -11.06
C LYS A 236 23.87 -6.49 -11.47
N ILE A 237 24.08 -5.57 -10.53
CA ILE A 237 24.74 -4.26 -10.71
C ILE A 237 26.12 -4.33 -10.05
#